data_AF-A0A961VAY7-F1
#
_entry.id   AF-A0A961VAY7-F1
#
_cell.length_a   1.000
_cell.length_b   1.000
_cell.length_c   1.000
_cell.angle_alpha   90.00
_cell.angle_beta   90.00
_cell.angle_gamma   90.00
#
_symmetry.space_group_name_H-M   'P 1'
#
loop_
_entity.id
_entity.type
_entity.pdbx_description
1 polymer ?
#
loop_
_entity_poly.entity_id
_entity_poly.type
_entity_poly.pdbx_seq_one_letter_code
_entity_poly.pdbx_strand_id
1 'polypeptide(L)'
;MPIDDTAGLAGILEQLRRIADSLDAPAPEPSDADLAVAEAFIWQAEPPLLRPVHAINRIDIGLLQAIAQQRQTLLDNTRRFAEGLPANNALLWGAKGMGKSSLV
;
A
#
# COMPACT_ATOMS: atom_id res chain seq x y z
N MET A 1 -32.16 -3.71 41.32
CA MET A 1 -30.83 -3.05 41.39
C MET A 1 -30.55 -2.53 39.99
N PRO A 2 -30.62 -1.20 39.75
CA PRO A 2 -30.29 -0.67 38.43
C PRO A 2 -28.79 -0.91 38.20
N ILE A 3 -28.46 -1.53 37.06
CA ILE A 3 -27.08 -1.63 36.61
C ILE A 3 -26.70 -0.21 36.22
N ASP A 4 -25.71 0.39 36.88
CA ASP A 4 -25.16 1.71 36.54
C ASP A 4 -24.43 1.62 35.19
N ASP A 5 -25.22 1.58 34.11
CA ASP A 5 -24.78 1.56 32.72
C ASP A 5 -24.14 2.91 32.31
N THR A 6 -24.27 3.91 33.17
CA THR A 6 -23.67 5.24 33.08
C THR A 6 -22.15 5.18 32.96
N ALA A 7 -21.50 4.23 33.63
CA ALA A 7 -20.04 4.07 33.55
C ALA A 7 -19.59 3.51 32.18
N GLY A 8 -20.37 2.59 31.60
CA GLY A 8 -20.12 2.06 30.25
C GLY A 8 -20.37 3.11 29.17
N LEU A 9 -21.46 3.87 29.30
CA LEU A 9 -21.78 4.99 28.40
C LEU A 9 -20.73 6.10 28.46
N ALA A 10 -20.22 6.42 29.65
CA ALA A 10 -19.12 7.38 29.81
C ALA A 10 -17.84 6.91 29.11
N GLY A 11 -17.50 5.62 29.21
CA GLY A 11 -16.36 5.05 28.49
C GLY A 11 -16.50 5.10 26.96
N ILE A 12 -17.71 4.83 26.44
CA ILE A 12 -17.99 4.94 25.01
C ILE A 12 -17.89 6.40 24.54
N LEU A 13 -18.45 7.35 25.29
CA LEU A 13 -18.36 8.78 24.96
C LEU A 13 -16.92 9.27 24.91
N GLU A 14 -16.07 8.80 25.82
CA GLU A 14 -14.64 9.12 25.82
C GLU A 14 -13.94 8.56 24.57
N GLN A 15 -14.22 7.32 24.17
CA GLN A 15 -13.64 6.75 22.95
C GLN A 15 -14.14 7.46 21.69
N LEU A 16 -15.43 7.80 21.63
CA LEU A 16 -15.98 8.56 20.50
C LEU A 16 -15.35 9.95 20.40
N ARG A 17 -15.12 10.61 21.53
CA ARG A 17 -14.45 11.91 21.57
C ARG A 17 -13.00 11.81 21.09
N ARG A 18 -12.26 10.80 21.56
CA ARG A 18 -10.89 10.53 21.08
C ARG A 18 -10.85 10.28 19.57
N ILE A 19 -11.82 9.52 19.03
CA ILE A 19 -11.91 9.27 17.59
C ILE A 19 -12.23 10.58 16.85
N ALA A 20 -13.20 11.36 17.31
CA ALA A 20 -13.56 12.64 16.71
C ALA A 20 -12.37 13.61 16.70
N ASP A 21 -11.69 13.79 17.84
CA ASP A 21 -10.51 14.65 17.97
C ASP A 21 -9.38 14.20 17.02
N SER A 22 -9.20 12.88 16.82
CA SER A 22 -8.21 12.34 15.89
C SER A 22 -8.59 12.51 14.41
N LEU A 23 -9.89 12.55 14.09
CA LEU A 23 -10.39 12.75 12.73
C LEU A 23 -10.43 14.24 12.36
N ASP A 24 -10.67 15.12 13.34
CA ASP A 24 -10.66 16.57 13.19
C ASP A 24 -9.22 17.15 13.15
N ALA A 25 -8.23 16.36 13.55
CA ALA A 25 -6.83 16.74 13.41
C ALA A 25 -6.52 17.06 11.94
N PRO A 26 -5.91 18.22 11.65
CA PRO A 26 -5.61 18.61 10.27
C PRO A 26 -4.71 17.57 9.64
N ALA A 27 -5.12 17.06 8.47
CA ALA A 27 -4.26 16.22 7.66
C ALA A 27 -2.97 16.99 7.33
N PRO A 28 -1.81 16.33 7.31
CA PRO A 28 -0.61 16.96 6.77
C PRO A 28 -0.91 17.45 5.35
N GLU A 29 -0.44 18.64 5.00
CA GLU A 29 -0.66 19.15 3.65
C GLU A 29 -0.12 18.14 2.63
N PRO A 30 -0.91 17.78 1.62
CA PRO A 30 -0.44 16.87 0.58
C PRO A 30 0.79 17.48 -0.06
N SER A 31 1.93 16.79 0.04
CA SER A 31 3.11 17.18 -0.71
C SER A 31 2.76 17.09 -2.19
N ASP A 32 2.93 18.18 -2.94
CA ASP A 32 2.74 18.23 -4.40
C ASP A 32 3.90 17.49 -5.08
N ALA A 33 3.96 16.18 -4.85
CA ALA A 33 4.99 15.31 -5.40
C ALA A 33 4.71 15.13 -6.88
N ASP A 34 5.47 15.82 -7.72
CA ASP A 34 5.43 15.62 -9.17
C ASP A 34 5.85 14.18 -9.50
N LEU A 35 4.86 13.35 -9.85
CA LEU A 35 5.08 11.95 -10.20
C LEU A 35 5.78 11.78 -11.56
N ALA A 36 5.91 12.85 -12.36
CA ALA A 36 6.61 12.80 -13.64
C ALA A 36 8.14 12.81 -13.50
N VAL A 37 8.69 13.12 -12.31
CA VAL A 37 10.15 13.23 -12.10
C VAL A 37 10.88 11.89 -12.08
N ALA A 38 10.17 10.78 -11.86
CA ALA A 38 10.73 9.44 -11.80
C ALA A 38 9.68 8.36 -12.10
N GLU A 39 10.14 7.19 -12.54
CA GLU A 39 9.27 6.05 -12.82
C GLU A 39 8.98 5.19 -11.56
N ALA A 40 9.70 5.42 -10.46
CA ALA A 40 9.52 4.69 -9.21
C ALA A 40 9.82 5.58 -8.00
N PHE A 41 9.13 5.31 -6.89
CA PHE A 41 9.22 6.08 -5.65
C PHE A 41 9.28 5.15 -4.43
N ILE A 42 9.99 5.58 -3.39
CA ILE A 42 9.95 4.97 -2.06
C ILE A 42 9.07 5.85 -1.18
N TRP A 43 8.00 5.29 -0.63
CA TRP A 43 7.21 5.95 0.40
C TRP A 43 7.96 5.99 1.72
N GLN A 44 8.08 7.18 2.31
CA GLN A 44 8.54 7.38 3.68
C GLN A 44 7.35 7.88 4.49
N ALA A 45 7.09 7.25 5.64
CA ALA A 45 5.93 7.59 6.46
C ALA A 45 6.16 8.86 7.31
N GLU A 46 7.42 9.13 7.70
CA GLU A 46 7.77 10.21 8.63
C GLU A 46 9.09 10.89 8.21
N PRO A 47 9.05 12.13 7.70
CA PRO A 47 7.84 12.84 7.22
C PRO A 47 7.23 12.15 5.99
N PRO A 48 5.91 12.28 5.76
CA PRO A 48 5.23 11.69 4.61
C PRO A 48 5.78 12.27 3.31
N LEU A 49 6.53 11.47 2.54
CA LEU A 49 7.07 11.88 1.25
C LEU A 49 7.29 10.70 0.30
N LEU A 50 7.25 11.01 -1.00
CA LEU A 50 7.65 10.10 -2.08
C LEU A 50 9.06 10.45 -2.53
N ARG A 51 10.03 9.61 -2.21
CA ARG A 51 11.41 9.80 -2.66
C ARG A 51 11.61 9.17 -4.04
N PRO A 52 12.00 9.93 -5.08
CA PRO A 52 12.21 9.38 -6.41
C PRO A 52 13.40 8.41 -6.44
N VAL A 53 13.27 7.34 -7.23
CA VAL A 53 14.33 6.37 -7.51
C VAL A 53 14.79 6.56 -8.96
N HIS A 54 15.91 7.23 -9.15
CA HIS A 54 16.45 7.53 -10.49
C HIS A 54 17.16 6.33 -11.15
N ALA A 55 17.64 5.37 -10.37
CA ALA A 55 18.33 4.18 -10.86
C ALA A 55 17.57 2.92 -10.43
N ILE A 56 16.69 2.45 -11.30
CA ILE A 56 15.91 1.23 -11.08
C ILE A 56 16.69 0.05 -11.64
N ASN A 57 17.03 -0.92 -10.81
CA ASN A 57 17.66 -2.16 -11.28
C ASN A 57 16.61 -3.05 -11.96
N ARG A 58 16.35 -2.79 -13.24
CA ARG A 58 15.41 -3.57 -14.05
C ARG A 58 16.10 -4.84 -14.54
N ILE A 59 15.47 -5.98 -14.29
CA ILE A 59 15.83 -7.25 -14.91
C ILE A 59 14.78 -7.52 -15.98
N ASP A 60 15.21 -7.93 -17.17
CA ASP A 60 14.27 -8.33 -18.22
C ASP A 60 13.41 -9.49 -17.69
N ILE A 61 12.10 -9.30 -17.72
CA ILE A 61 11.12 -10.25 -17.22
C ILE A 61 11.17 -11.60 -17.97
N GLY A 62 11.74 -11.62 -19.18
CA GLY A 62 12.03 -12.81 -19.97
C GLY A 62 13.16 -13.67 -19.39
N LEU A 63 14.06 -13.09 -18.59
CA LEU A 63 15.12 -13.84 -17.88
C LEU A 63 14.56 -14.69 -16.73
N LEU A 64 13.35 -14.39 -16.27
CA LEU A 64 12.65 -15.20 -15.27
C LEU A 64 12.05 -16.44 -15.94
N GLN A 65 12.87 -17.49 -16.03
CA GLN A 65 12.48 -18.77 -16.60
C GLN A 65 11.72 -19.64 -15.58
N ALA A 66 10.97 -20.63 -16.07
CA ALA A 66 10.13 -21.54 -15.27
C ALA A 66 8.95 -20.91 -14.49
N ILE A 67 8.74 -19.59 -14.57
CA ILE A 67 7.60 -18.89 -13.94
C ILE A 67 6.66 -18.21 -14.96
N ALA A 68 6.68 -18.66 -16.22
CA ALA A 68 5.97 -17.99 -17.31
C ALA A 68 4.46 -17.84 -17.05
N GLN A 69 3.83 -18.86 -16.46
CA GLN A 69 2.41 -18.83 -16.12
C GLN A 69 2.12 -17.83 -14.99
N GLN A 70 2.89 -17.86 -13.91
CA GLN A 70 2.73 -16.95 -12.77
C GLN A 70 2.96 -15.50 -13.20
N ARG A 71 3.97 -15.26 -14.06
CA ARG A 71 4.24 -13.96 -14.66
C ARG A 71 3.05 -13.46 -15.48
N GLN A 72 2.48 -14.31 -16.33
CA GLN A 72 1.34 -13.92 -17.16
C GLN A 72 0.11 -13.58 -16.30
N THR A 73 -0.21 -14.43 -15.32
CA THR A 73 -1.30 -14.19 -14.38
C THR A 73 -1.14 -12.86 -13.63
N LEU A 74 0.07 -12.57 -13.13
CA LEU A 74 0.33 -11.32 -12.43
C LEU A 74 0.20 -10.12 -13.36
N LEU A 75 0.75 -10.20 -14.58
CA LEU A 75 0.71 -9.14 -15.56
C LEU A 75 -0.73 -8.79 -15.97
N ASP A 76 -1.56 -9.80 -16.24
CA ASP A 76 -2.95 -9.59 -16.62
C ASP A 76 -3.77 -9.01 -15.46
N ASN A 77 -3.51 -9.45 -14.23
CA ASN A 77 -4.11 -8.87 -13.04
C ASN A 77 -3.73 -7.39 -12.85
N THR A 78 -2.45 -7.05 -13.02
CA THR A 78 -1.97 -5.66 -12.93
C THR A 78 -2.53 -4.77 -14.04
N ARG A 79 -2.67 -5.28 -15.27
CA ARG A 79 -3.33 -4.55 -16.36
C ARG A 79 -4.78 -4.23 -16.04
N ARG A 80 -5.53 -5.22 -15.54
CA ARG A 80 -6.92 -5.01 -15.10
C ARG A 80 -7.00 -3.93 -14.03
N PHE A 81 -6.11 -3.96 -13.04
CA PHE A 81 -6.04 -2.91 -12.03
C PHE A 81 -5.78 -1.52 -12.63
N ALA A 82 -4.80 -1.41 -13.54
CA ALA A 82 -4.48 -0.15 -14.21
C ALA A 82 -5.62 0.39 -15.08
N GLU A 83 -6.46 -0.50 -15.62
CA GLU A 83 -7.66 -0.17 -16.41
C GLU A 83 -8.91 0.08 -15.55
N GLY A 84 -8.82 0.02 -14.21
CA GLY A 84 -9.96 0.20 -13.31
C GLY A 84 -10.93 -1.00 -13.27
N LEU A 85 -10.50 -2.16 -13.76
CA LEU A 85 -11.26 -3.41 -13.72
C LEU A 85 -11.00 -4.18 -12.41
N PRO A 86 -11.87 -5.14 -12.05
CA PRO A 86 -11.63 -6.00 -10.88
C PRO A 86 -10.30 -6.75 -10.99
N ALA A 87 -9.46 -6.60 -9.96
CA ALA A 87 -8.16 -7.25 -9.83
C ALA A 87 -8.01 -7.85 -8.42
N ASN A 88 -7.22 -8.91 -8.31
CA ASN A 88 -6.96 -9.63 -7.07
C ASN A 88 -5.67 -9.13 -6.41
N ASN A 89 -5.59 -9.25 -5.08
CA ASN A 89 -4.33 -9.09 -4.36
C ASN A 89 -3.39 -10.25 -4.67
N ALA A 90 -2.11 -9.97 -4.93
CA ALA A 90 -1.09 -10.99 -5.21
C ALA A 90 -0.05 -11.06 -4.08
N LEU A 91 0.23 -12.27 -3.59
CA LEU A 91 1.32 -12.53 -2.65
C LEU A 91 2.42 -13.35 -3.35
N LEU A 92 3.61 -12.78 -3.46
CA LEU A 92 4.79 -13.45 -3.99
C LEU A 92 5.62 -14.02 -2.86
N TRP A 93 5.74 -15.35 -2.81
CA TRP A 93 6.44 -16.09 -1.76
C TRP A 93 7.37 -17.15 -2.35
N GLY A 94 8.36 -17.61 -1.58
CA GLY A 94 9.38 -18.57 -2.04
C GLY A 94 10.80 -18.26 -1.56
N ALA A 95 11.74 -19.17 -1.79
CA ALA A 95 13.11 -19.08 -1.30
C ALA A 95 13.88 -17.82 -1.77
N LYS A 96 14.92 -17.42 -1.03
CA LYS A 96 15.82 -16.31 -1.43
C LYS A 96 16.43 -16.61 -2.81
N GLY A 97 16.46 -15.61 -3.69
CA GLY A 97 17.01 -15.78 -5.05
C GLY A 97 16.04 -16.31 -6.12
N MET A 98 14.79 -16.66 -5.77
CA MET A 98 13.78 -17.15 -6.74
C MET A 98 13.09 -16.05 -7.56
N GLY A 99 13.74 -14.90 -7.78
CA GLY A 99 13.23 -13.83 -8.65
C GLY A 99 11.99 -13.06 -8.16
N LYS A 100 11.54 -13.26 -6.91
CA LYS A 100 10.35 -12.56 -6.35
C LYS A 100 10.45 -11.03 -6.45
N SER A 101 11.58 -10.46 -5.99
CA SER A 101 11.84 -9.02 -6.06
C SER A 101 12.17 -8.53 -7.47
N SER A 102 12.38 -9.44 -8.42
CA SER A 102 12.63 -9.12 -9.82
C SER A 102 11.35 -9.12 -10.65
N LEU A 103 10.24 -9.63 -10.10
CA LEU A 103 8.94 -9.72 -10.75
C LEU A 103 8.03 -8.52 -10.42
N VAL A 104 8.37 -7.74 -9.39
CA VAL A 104 7.65 -6.54 -8.93
C VAL A 104 8.47 -5.28 -9.11
#